data_AF-A0A533RTP7-F1
#
_entry.id   AF-A0A533RTP7-F1
#
_cell.length_a   1.000
_cell.length_b   1.000
_cell.length_c   1.000
_cell.angle_alpha   90.00
_cell.angle_beta   90.00
_cell.angle_gamma   90.00
#
_symmetry.space_group_name_H-M   'P 1'
#
loop_
_entity.id
_entity.type
_entity.pdbx_description
1 polymer ?
#
loop_
_entity_poly.entity_id
_entity_poly.type
_entity_poly.pdbx_seq_one_letter_code
_entity_poly.pdbx_strand_id
1 'polypeptide(L)'
;MHATAGIVKSIIQTMGGTFSRELGIQLSSGSQRELGKWFLAAKLFGARISATIAARTYREFELREIILPAQILDTGWDGLVEILDAGGYVRYDFSTATKLLSIMKDLQEQYSGDLNNLHDRAIDERDLEDRLKRLGKGIGDVTV
;
A
#
# COMPACT_ATOMS: atom_id res chain seq x y z
N MET A 1 6.44 29.81 -8.77
CA MET A 1 5.74 28.52 -8.86
C MET A 1 5.95 27.77 -10.19
N HIS A 2 6.16 28.42 -11.34
CA HIS A 2 6.37 27.71 -12.63
C HIS A 2 7.72 26.98 -12.79
N ALA A 3 8.81 27.48 -12.19
CA ALA A 3 10.14 26.85 -12.31
C ALA A 3 10.22 25.47 -11.61
N THR A 4 9.58 25.33 -10.45
CA THR A 4 9.59 24.09 -9.65
C THR A 4 8.86 22.95 -10.36
N ALA A 5 7.70 23.22 -10.98
CA ALA A 5 6.96 22.22 -11.75
C ALA A 5 7.76 21.70 -12.95
N GLY A 6 8.54 22.58 -13.61
CA GLY A 6 9.43 22.19 -14.70
C GLY A 6 10.58 21.29 -14.25
N ILE A 7 11.18 21.59 -13.09
CA ILE A 7 12.25 20.78 -12.49
C ILE A 7 11.73 19.40 -12.08
N VAL A 8 10.59 19.34 -11.37
CA VAL A 8 9.96 18.08 -10.95
C VAL A 8 9.67 17.19 -12.15
N LYS A 9 9.09 17.75 -13.22
CA LYS A 9 8.82 17.00 -14.45
C LYS A 9 10.09 16.46 -15.10
N SER A 10 11.15 17.26 -15.16
CA SER A 10 12.45 16.86 -15.71
C SER A 10 13.10 15.70 -14.93
N ILE A 11 13.08 15.77 -13.59
CA ILE A 11 13.60 14.72 -12.72
C ILE A 11 12.83 13.41 -12.92
N ILE A 12 11.48 13.46 -12.90
CA ILE A 12 10.64 12.28 -13.11
C ILE A 12 10.91 11.63 -14.48
N GLN A 13 11.06 12.43 -15.53
CA GLN A 13 11.35 11.92 -16.87
C GLN A 13 12.75 11.30 -16.95
N THR A 14 13.74 11.88 -16.27
CA THR A 14 15.13 11.40 -16.29
C THR A 14 15.33 10.14 -15.43
N MET A 15 14.59 10.02 -14.32
CA MET A 15 14.73 8.91 -13.38
C MET A 15 13.81 7.70 -13.67
N GLY A 16 13.11 7.68 -14.82
CA GLY A 16 12.33 6.52 -15.26
C GLY A 16 10.86 6.50 -14.80
N GLY A 17 10.37 7.56 -14.14
CA GLY A 17 8.96 7.72 -13.78
C GLY A 17 8.70 7.73 -12.28
N THR A 18 7.45 7.41 -11.89
CA THR A 18 7.01 7.30 -10.50
C THR A 18 6.83 5.83 -10.12
N PHE A 19 6.94 5.49 -8.83
CA PHE A 19 6.66 4.13 -8.36
C PHE A 19 5.27 3.64 -8.75
N SER A 20 4.26 4.51 -8.72
CA SER A 20 2.92 4.16 -9.20
C SER A 20 2.93 3.71 -10.66
N ARG A 21 3.70 4.38 -11.54
CA ARG A 21 3.83 3.96 -12.94
C ARG A 21 4.61 2.65 -13.09
N GLU A 22 5.71 2.50 -12.36
CA GLU A 22 6.54 1.28 -12.38
C GLU A 22 5.75 0.04 -11.92
N LEU A 23 4.90 0.22 -10.91
CA LEU A 23 4.04 -0.82 -10.38
C LEU A 23 2.73 -1.00 -11.17
N GLY A 24 2.45 -0.16 -12.17
CA GLY A 24 1.23 -0.25 -12.99
C GLY A 24 -0.04 0.27 -12.31
N ILE A 25 0.10 1.11 -11.28
CA ILE A 25 -0.97 1.66 -10.45
C ILE A 25 -1.50 2.98 -11.03
N GLN A 26 -2.79 3.04 -11.33
CA GLN A 26 -3.50 4.17 -11.94
C GLN A 26 -4.24 5.01 -10.90
N LEU A 27 -3.47 5.80 -10.14
CA LEU A 27 -4.00 6.67 -9.06
C LEU A 27 -5.04 7.69 -9.54
N SER A 28 -4.96 8.15 -10.79
CA SER A 28 -5.93 9.09 -11.37
C SER A 28 -7.35 8.53 -11.48
N SER A 29 -7.53 7.21 -11.38
CA SER A 29 -8.85 6.60 -11.38
C SER A 29 -9.64 6.85 -10.10
N GLY A 30 -8.95 7.10 -8.97
CA GLY A 30 -9.57 7.16 -7.64
C GLY A 30 -10.30 5.88 -7.22
N SER A 31 -10.16 4.79 -7.98
CA SER A 31 -10.92 3.57 -7.72
C SER A 31 -10.40 2.89 -6.45
N GLN A 32 -11.32 2.27 -5.71
CA GLN A 32 -11.01 1.49 -4.50
C GLN A 32 -9.84 0.51 -4.75
N ARG A 33 -9.84 -0.17 -5.91
CA ARG A 33 -8.81 -1.15 -6.26
C ARG A 33 -7.45 -0.52 -6.45
N GLU A 34 -7.36 0.59 -7.19
CA GLU A 34 -6.08 1.27 -7.44
C GLU A 34 -5.52 1.95 -6.18
N LEU A 35 -6.39 2.48 -5.31
CA LEU A 35 -5.98 2.97 -3.99
C LEU A 35 -5.54 1.82 -3.07
N GLY A 36 -6.23 0.68 -3.10
CA GLY A 36 -5.83 -0.52 -2.38
C GLY A 36 -4.46 -1.04 -2.82
N LYS A 37 -4.19 -1.08 -4.12
CA LYS A 37 -2.85 -1.37 -4.68
C LYS A 37 -1.80 -0.42 -4.12
N TRP A 38 -2.10 0.88 -4.13
CA TRP A 38 -1.16 1.90 -3.65
C TRP A 38 -0.86 1.75 -2.16
N PHE A 39 -1.89 1.53 -1.35
CA PHE A 39 -1.74 1.32 0.08
C PHE A 39 -0.94 0.06 0.42
N LEU A 40 -1.21 -1.04 -0.27
CA LEU A 40 -0.44 -2.28 -0.12
C LEU A 40 1.03 -2.07 -0.50
N ALA A 41 1.29 -1.39 -1.63
CA ALA A 41 2.65 -1.04 -2.04
C ALA A 41 3.34 -0.17 -0.98
N ALA A 42 2.72 0.92 -0.53
CA ALA A 42 3.27 1.80 0.50
C ALA A 42 3.60 1.02 1.79
N LYS A 43 2.71 0.12 2.22
CA LYS A 43 2.91 -0.72 3.40
C LYS A 43 4.12 -1.64 3.27
N LEU A 44 4.34 -2.24 2.10
CA LEU A 44 5.48 -3.13 1.82
C LEU A 44 6.80 -2.37 1.70
N PHE A 45 6.78 -1.21 1.05
CA PHE A 45 7.95 -0.35 0.88
C PHE A 45 8.36 0.35 2.19
N GLY A 46 7.43 0.56 3.12
CA GLY A 46 7.69 1.20 4.41
C GLY A 46 8.55 0.38 5.39
N ALA A 47 8.88 -0.88 5.08
CA ALA A 47 9.81 -1.66 5.90
C ALA A 47 11.27 -1.39 5.50
N ARG A 48 12.21 -1.78 6.38
CA ARG A 48 13.66 -1.75 6.09
C ARG A 48 14.06 -2.90 5.17
N ILE A 49 13.62 -2.83 3.92
CA ILE A 49 13.82 -3.82 2.87
C ILE A 49 14.18 -3.14 1.54
N SER A 50 14.74 -3.88 0.58
CA SER A 50 15.06 -3.29 -0.72
C SER A 50 13.80 -2.99 -1.51
N ALA A 51 13.82 -1.90 -2.29
CA ALA A 51 12.73 -1.53 -3.18
C ALA A 51 12.41 -2.66 -4.18
N THR A 52 13.43 -3.37 -4.67
CA THR A 52 13.27 -4.52 -5.57
C THR A 52 12.46 -5.65 -4.93
N ILE A 53 12.73 -6.01 -3.66
CA ILE A 53 11.96 -7.05 -2.97
C ILE A 53 10.54 -6.57 -2.69
N ALA A 54 10.36 -5.31 -2.26
CA ALA A 54 9.02 -4.76 -2.02
C ALA A 54 8.17 -4.73 -3.31
N ALA A 55 8.75 -4.29 -4.44
CA ALA A 55 8.11 -4.29 -5.74
C ALA A 55 7.75 -5.70 -6.22
N ARG A 56 8.69 -6.65 -6.11
CA ARG A 56 8.44 -8.06 -6.45
C ARG A 56 7.32 -8.65 -5.59
N THR A 57 7.35 -8.41 -4.29
CA THR A 57 6.33 -8.89 -3.36
C THR A 57 4.96 -8.31 -3.70
N TYR A 58 4.88 -7.00 -3.99
CA TYR A 58 3.65 -6.39 -4.48
C TYR A 58 3.12 -7.08 -5.75
N ARG A 59 3.99 -7.41 -6.71
CA ARG A 59 3.60 -8.13 -7.93
C ARG A 59 3.04 -9.52 -7.62
N GLU A 60 3.55 -10.23 -6.61
CA GLU A 60 2.99 -11.52 -6.19
C GLU A 60 1.55 -11.39 -5.66
N PHE A 61 1.25 -10.32 -4.91
CA PHE A 61 -0.12 -10.00 -4.48
C PHE A 61 -1.02 -9.65 -5.67
N GLU A 62 -0.53 -8.79 -6.58
CA GLU A 62 -1.29 -8.39 -7.77
C GLU A 62 -1.61 -9.56 -8.69
N LEU A 63 -0.64 -10.45 -8.94
CA LEU A 63 -0.80 -11.64 -9.77
C LEU A 63 -1.86 -12.62 -9.23
N ARG A 64 -2.01 -12.68 -7.90
CA ARG A 64 -3.02 -13.51 -7.24
C ARG A 64 -4.34 -12.77 -7.02
N GLU A 65 -4.43 -11.51 -7.45
CA GLU A 65 -5.55 -10.61 -7.23
C GLU A 65 -5.91 -10.40 -5.74
N ILE A 66 -4.95 -10.52 -4.83
CA ILE A 66 -5.16 -10.34 -3.39
C ILE A 66 -4.75 -8.91 -3.03
N ILE A 67 -5.69 -7.97 -3.20
CA ILE A 67 -5.43 -6.53 -3.04
C ILE A 67 -6.35 -5.90 -2.01
N LEU A 68 -7.64 -6.23 -2.08
CA LEU A 68 -8.68 -5.62 -1.26
C LEU A 68 -8.73 -6.25 0.13
N PRO A 69 -9.22 -5.52 1.14
CA PRO A 69 -9.24 -6.00 2.52
C PRO A 69 -9.93 -7.35 2.68
N ALA A 70 -11.11 -7.53 2.07
CA ALA A 70 -11.83 -8.82 2.09
C ALA A 70 -11.00 -9.99 1.52
N GLN A 71 -10.25 -9.76 0.43
CA GLN A 71 -9.42 -10.79 -0.21
C GLN A 71 -8.23 -11.16 0.67
N ILE A 72 -7.58 -10.16 1.28
CA ILE A 72 -6.46 -10.37 2.20
C ILE A 72 -6.91 -11.13 3.46
N LEU A 73 -8.09 -10.79 3.98
CA LEU A 73 -8.68 -11.48 5.13
C LEU A 73 -9.05 -12.94 4.81
N ASP A 74 -9.65 -13.19 3.65
CA ASP A 74 -10.02 -14.53 3.19
C ASP A 74 -8.79 -15.42 2.92
N THR A 75 -7.69 -14.82 2.42
CA THR A 75 -6.41 -15.51 2.20
C THR A 75 -5.84 -16.07 3.51
N GLY A 76 -6.11 -15.43 4.64
CA GLY A 76 -5.65 -15.88 5.95
C GLY A 76 -4.13 -15.78 6.13
N TRP A 77 -3.65 -16.14 7.32
CA TRP A 77 -2.26 -15.90 7.70
C TRP A 77 -1.27 -16.73 6.89
N ASP A 78 -1.51 -18.05 6.75
CA ASP A 78 -0.60 -18.95 6.03
C ASP A 78 -0.48 -18.56 4.55
N GLY A 79 -1.60 -18.28 3.89
CA GLY A 79 -1.59 -17.85 2.48
C GLY A 79 -0.86 -16.51 2.28
N LEU A 80 -0.98 -15.57 3.21
CA LEU A 80 -0.24 -14.31 3.13
C LEU A 80 1.27 -14.53 3.31
N VAL A 81 1.68 -15.43 4.21
CA VAL A 81 3.09 -15.81 4.36
C VAL A 81 3.64 -16.41 3.07
N GLU A 82 2.90 -17.31 2.42
CA GLU A 82 3.32 -17.89 1.13
C GLU A 82 3.53 -16.82 0.04
N ILE A 83 2.66 -15.81 -0.03
CA ILE A 83 2.80 -14.70 -0.99
C ILE A 83 4.01 -13.84 -0.67
N LEU A 84 4.22 -13.54 0.61
CA LEU A 84 5.35 -12.75 1.08
C LEU A 84 6.68 -13.47 0.80
N ASP A 85 6.74 -14.78 1.01
CA ASP A 85 7.90 -15.61 0.70
C ASP A 85 8.19 -15.70 -0.79
N ALA A 86 7.17 -15.88 -1.63
CA ALA A 86 7.31 -15.84 -3.08
C ALA A 86 7.91 -14.51 -3.57
N GLY A 87 7.61 -13.42 -2.86
CA GLY A 87 8.16 -12.09 -3.10
C GLY A 87 9.60 -11.88 -2.60
N GLY A 88 10.12 -12.77 -1.77
CA GLY A 88 11.41 -12.65 -1.11
C GLY A 88 11.36 -11.83 0.20
N TYR A 89 10.16 -11.62 0.77
CA TYR A 89 9.93 -10.85 1.99
C TYR A 89 10.20 -11.65 3.29
N VAL A 90 10.93 -12.77 3.20
CA VAL A 90 11.20 -13.79 4.25
C VAL A 90 11.65 -13.21 5.60
N ARG A 91 12.34 -12.07 5.63
CA ARG A 91 12.77 -11.46 6.91
C ARG A 91 11.59 -11.02 7.78
N TYR A 92 10.47 -10.67 7.15
CA TYR A 92 9.36 -9.99 7.79
C TYR A 92 7.99 -10.62 7.49
N ASP A 93 7.93 -11.63 6.63
CA ASP A 93 6.77 -12.44 6.24
C ASP A 93 5.73 -12.62 7.35
N PHE A 94 6.08 -13.28 8.46
CA PHE A 94 5.18 -13.60 9.56
C PHE A 94 4.64 -12.33 10.22
N SER A 95 5.52 -11.36 10.47
CA SER A 95 5.16 -10.11 11.11
C SER A 95 4.30 -9.22 10.21
N THR A 96 4.52 -9.28 8.89
CA THR A 96 3.80 -8.51 7.88
C THR A 96 2.44 -9.13 7.64
N ALA A 97 2.32 -10.47 7.55
CA ALA A 97 1.05 -11.17 7.45
C ALA A 97 0.13 -10.83 8.63
N THR A 98 0.64 -10.92 9.87
CA THR A 98 -0.13 -10.55 11.08
C THR A 98 -0.61 -9.10 11.05
N LYS A 99 0.27 -8.17 10.65
CA LYS A 99 -0.08 -6.74 10.59
C LYS A 99 -1.08 -6.46 9.47
N LEU A 100 -0.91 -7.06 8.29
CA LEU A 100 -1.84 -6.91 7.17
C LEU A 100 -3.23 -7.38 7.56
N LEU A 101 -3.37 -8.55 8.19
CA LEU A 101 -4.68 -9.02 8.66
C LEU A 101 -5.34 -8.04 9.63
N SER A 102 -4.58 -7.53 10.60
CA SER A 102 -5.09 -6.52 11.54
C SER A 102 -5.52 -5.23 10.85
N ILE A 103 -4.68 -4.69 9.96
CA ILE A 103 -4.94 -3.45 9.23
C ILE A 103 -6.14 -3.59 8.31
N MET A 104 -6.22 -4.69 7.57
CA MET A 104 -7.31 -4.94 6.63
C MET A 104 -8.62 -5.23 7.36
N LYS A 105 -8.57 -5.84 8.55
CA LYS A 105 -9.74 -5.99 9.41
C LYS A 105 -10.30 -4.63 9.82
N ASP A 106 -9.47 -3.75 10.36
CA ASP A 106 -9.89 -2.42 10.79
C ASP A 106 -10.41 -1.58 9.62
N LEU A 107 -9.76 -1.66 8.45
CA LEU A 107 -10.21 -0.99 7.24
C LEU A 107 -11.56 -1.54 6.76
N GLN A 108 -11.75 -2.86 6.82
CA GLN A 108 -13.01 -3.53 6.45
C GLN A 108 -14.15 -3.13 7.39
N GLU A 109 -13.94 -3.21 8.70
CA GLU A 109 -14.98 -2.96 9.71
C GLU A 109 -15.35 -1.48 9.81
N GLN A 110 -14.36 -0.59 9.78
CA GLN A 110 -14.62 0.85 10.01
C GLN A 110 -14.98 1.58 8.73
N TYR A 111 -14.46 1.16 7.58
CA TYR A 111 -14.56 1.90 6.31
C TYR A 111 -15.08 1.03 5.15
N SER A 112 -15.67 -0.14 5.44
CA SER A 112 -16.18 -1.08 4.42
C SER A 112 -15.13 -1.52 3.39
N GLY A 113 -13.86 -1.48 3.79
CA GLY A 113 -12.74 -1.90 2.96
C GLY A 113 -12.33 -0.89 1.89
N ASP A 114 -12.81 0.36 1.96
CA ASP A 114 -12.51 1.41 0.97
C ASP A 114 -11.79 2.60 1.62
N LEU A 115 -10.62 2.94 1.07
CA LEU A 115 -9.84 4.10 1.49
C LEU A 115 -10.53 5.43 1.13
N ASN A 116 -11.41 5.45 0.13
CA ASN A 116 -12.23 6.62 -0.15
C ASN A 116 -13.16 6.92 1.03
N ASN A 117 -13.77 5.90 1.65
CA ASN A 117 -14.61 6.10 2.84
C ASN A 117 -13.81 6.60 4.05
N LEU A 118 -12.53 6.24 4.15
CA LEU A 118 -11.63 6.78 5.17
C LEU A 118 -11.34 8.26 4.90
N HIS A 119 -11.01 8.58 3.65
CA HIS A 119 -10.77 9.95 3.19
C HIS A 119 -11.99 10.85 3.40
N ASP A 120 -13.19 10.40 3.03
CA ASP A 120 -14.43 11.17 3.17
C ASP A 120 -14.80 11.49 4.62
N ARG A 121 -14.27 10.71 5.57
CA ARG A 121 -14.44 10.95 7.01
C ARG A 121 -13.33 11.80 7.61
N ALA A 122 -12.25 12.04 6.89
CA ALA A 122 -11.18 12.92 7.34
C ALA A 122 -11.60 14.38 7.18
N ILE A 123 -11.31 15.20 8.18
CA ILE A 123 -11.62 16.64 8.14
C ILE A 123 -10.53 17.46 7.45
N ASP A 124 -9.30 16.96 7.46
CA ASP A 124 -8.13 17.56 6.83
C ASP A 124 -7.04 16.50 6.59
N GLU A 125 -5.92 16.92 5.99
CA GLU A 125 -4.76 16.06 5.69
C GLU A 125 -4.16 15.41 6.93
N ARG A 126 -4.17 16.11 8.08
CA ARG A 126 -3.59 15.58 9.33
C ARG A 126 -4.48 14.50 9.94
N ASP A 127 -5.79 14.71 9.96
CA ASP A 127 -6.73 13.69 10.41
C ASP A 127 -6.71 12.48 9.47
N LEU A 128 -6.50 12.67 8.16
CA LEU A 128 -6.31 11.56 7.21
C LEU A 128 -5.08 10.72 7.59
N GLU A 129 -3.92 11.33 7.79
CA GLU A 129 -2.70 10.65 8.22
C GLU A 129 -2.93 9.89 9.55
N ASP A 130 -3.55 10.55 10.54
CA ASP A 130 -3.82 9.96 11.84
C ASP A 130 -4.82 8.79 11.76
N ARG A 131 -5.80 8.84 10.86
CA ARG A 131 -6.70 7.72 10.59
C ARG A 131 -5.98 6.55 9.95
N LEU A 132 -5.11 6.81 8.98
CA LEU A 132 -4.30 5.76 8.34
C LEU A 132 -3.37 5.09 9.36
N LYS A 133 -2.67 5.86 10.19
CA LYS A 133 -1.81 5.32 11.27
C LYS A 133 -2.62 4.50 12.29
N ARG A 134 -3.86 4.89 12.58
CA ARG A 134 -4.77 4.17 13.50
C ARG A 134 -5.27 2.83 12.97
N LEU A 135 -5.21 2.57 11.67
CA LEU A 135 -5.59 1.26 11.11
C LEU A 135 -4.71 0.12 11.63
N GLY A 136 -3.49 0.39 12.11
CA GLY A 136 -2.75 -0.64 12.81
C GLY A 136 -1.25 -0.42 12.90
N LYS A 137 -0.62 -1.22 13.78
CA LYS A 137 0.83 -1.23 13.95
C LYS A 137 1.51 -1.59 12.63
N GLY A 138 2.42 -0.73 12.17
CA GLY A 138 3.17 -0.92 10.93
C GLY A 138 2.81 0.08 9.84
N ILE A 139 1.87 0.99 10.10
CA ILE A 139 1.66 2.22 9.33
C ILE A 139 2.23 3.36 10.18
N GLY A 140 3.28 4.02 9.70
CA GLY A 140 3.91 5.15 10.38
C GLY A 140 4.27 6.25 9.38
N ASP A 141 5.03 7.25 9.82
CA ASP A 141 5.32 8.45 9.02
C ASP A 141 6.03 8.20 7.68
N VAL A 142 6.63 7.03 7.49
CA VAL A 142 7.24 6.62 6.21
C VAL A 142 6.21 6.03 5.24
N THR A 143 5.08 5.55 5.76
CA THR A 143 4.01 4.89 4.99
C THR A 143 2.91 5.85 4.58
N VAL A 144 2.60 6.84 5.42
CA VAL A 144 1.57 7.87 5.16
C VAL A 144 2.13 9.11 4.50
#